data_AF-C0PLD1-F1
#
_entry.id   AF-C0PLD1-F1
#
_cell.length_a   1.000
_cell.length_b   1.000
_cell.length_c   1.000
_cell.angle_alpha   90.00
_cell.angle_beta   90.00
_cell.angle_gamma   90.00
#
_symmetry.space_group_name_H-M   'P 1'
#
loop_
_entity.id
_entity.type
_entity.pdbx_description
1 polymer ?
#
loop_
_entity_poly.entity_id
_entity_poly.type
_entity_poly.pdbx_seq_one_letter_code
_entity_poly.pdbx_strand_id
1 'polypeptide(L)'
;MHVYRTSFAFRNRAFPVEGGGKALQFVYGSRQLTTKGGLTVASATTHLYRNEGYKAAVRGIQLPCCSPDEVVFAADFAQSLYCHLLCGLLYADEVRTVFAVFGHNLVLALQTLERAWEELCHDIRRGALSPARVTEPELRQAVSALLAKPNPALADEVARRCAEARLGGWRGLVHALWPNARYVHTIVTGSMEHYVRKLRHYAGGLPLVAMDYGSSEGMVGANVEPEVPPDSATFAVLPNIAYFEFIPLKTTTNGGGGSRADCTDTGGTSYSSGADPVGLTEVTVGEHYEVVMTTFAGLYRYRLGDVVKVAGFYNSTPKLKFVSRGSIGPTLCINVDKNTEQDVQLAVDGAAEILTSSSRLEVVDYTSHADVSTDPGHYVVFWELSGEAAADGVLQRCCDELDRRFVDAGYVSARKTRAIGPLELRVLRRGAFQKVLHHCLSLGAPANQFKLPRCVARSNSGVLQVLSDNTIKIFFSTTYD
;
A
#
# COMPACT_ATOMS: atom_id res chain seq x y z
N MET A 1 11.60 -10.52 14.84
CA MET A 1 12.23 -9.67 15.89
C MET A 1 13.57 -9.07 15.47
N HIS A 2 14.53 -9.84 14.92
CA HIS A 2 15.84 -9.31 14.52
C HIS A 2 15.77 -8.20 13.46
N VAL A 3 14.96 -8.37 12.41
CA VAL A 3 14.76 -7.34 11.37
C VAL A 3 14.28 -6.03 11.99
N TYR A 4 13.20 -6.08 12.77
CA TYR A 4 12.62 -4.90 13.42
C TYR A 4 13.64 -4.11 14.27
N ARG A 5 14.44 -4.81 15.10
CA ARG A 5 15.48 -4.16 15.92
C ARG A 5 16.60 -3.57 15.08
N THR A 6 17.04 -4.30 14.05
CA THR A 6 18.10 -3.87 13.13
C THR A 6 17.68 -2.59 12.44
N SER A 7 16.52 -2.60 11.79
CA SER A 7 16.02 -1.43 11.06
C SER A 7 15.71 -0.26 11.99
N PHE A 8 15.23 -0.51 13.21
CA PHE A 8 15.08 0.55 14.20
C PHE A 8 16.42 1.21 14.56
N ALA A 9 17.50 0.44 14.72
CA ALA A 9 18.82 1.00 15.03
C ALA A 9 19.31 1.94 13.90
N PHE A 10 19.15 1.56 12.64
CA PHE A 10 19.48 2.43 11.50
C PHE A 10 18.58 3.67 11.44
N ARG A 11 17.26 3.49 11.60
CA ARG A 11 16.32 4.63 11.64
C ARG A 11 16.61 5.60 12.77
N ASN A 12 16.87 5.09 13.97
CA ASN A 12 17.15 5.94 15.14
C ASN A 12 18.50 6.66 15.00
N ARG A 13 19.47 6.08 14.28
CA ARG A 13 20.73 6.76 13.94
C ARG A 13 20.51 7.93 12.97
N ALA A 14 19.65 7.75 11.96
CA ALA A 14 19.37 8.79 10.96
C ALA A 14 18.40 9.86 11.48
N PHE A 15 17.36 9.42 12.20
CA PHE A 15 16.27 10.25 12.71
C PHE A 15 16.05 9.97 14.20
N PRO A 16 16.88 10.56 15.09
CA PRO A 16 16.84 10.27 16.52
C PRO A 16 15.50 10.62 17.16
N VAL A 17 14.95 9.66 17.92
CA VAL A 17 13.70 9.83 18.71
C VAL A 17 14.01 9.95 20.21
N GLU A 18 15.14 10.57 20.55
CA GLU A 18 15.67 10.71 21.90
C GLU A 18 14.70 11.37 22.90
N GLY A 19 14.77 10.94 24.16
CA GLY A 19 13.94 11.45 25.26
C GLY A 19 12.59 10.75 25.43
N GLY A 20 12.33 9.67 24.69
CA GLY A 20 11.07 8.94 24.73
C GLY A 20 9.93 9.65 24.01
N GLY A 21 8.74 9.05 24.10
CA GLY A 21 7.51 9.54 23.49
C GLY A 21 6.63 8.39 23.05
N LYS A 22 5.78 8.61 22.05
CA LYS A 22 4.83 7.61 21.54
C LYS A 22 4.94 7.45 20.04
N ALA A 23 4.56 6.26 19.57
CA ALA A 23 4.35 5.97 18.17
C ALA A 23 2.86 6.02 17.87
N LEU A 24 2.44 6.89 16.95
CA LEU A 24 1.11 6.85 16.39
C LEU A 24 1.08 5.75 15.32
N GLN A 25 0.42 4.63 15.65
CA GLN A 25 0.35 3.46 14.79
C GLN A 25 -1.10 3.21 14.37
N PHE A 26 -1.37 3.23 13.07
CA PHE A 26 -2.64 2.79 12.48
C PHE A 26 -2.52 1.32 12.13
N VAL A 27 -2.78 0.45 13.12
CA VAL A 27 -2.54 -0.99 13.03
C VAL A 27 -3.74 -1.77 13.52
N TYR A 28 -4.11 -2.82 12.79
CA TYR A 28 -5.36 -3.54 13.02
C TYR A 28 -5.11 -5.04 13.21
N GLY A 29 -5.69 -5.60 14.27
CA GLY A 29 -5.74 -7.03 14.48
C GLY A 29 -6.78 -7.69 13.58
N SER A 30 -6.44 -8.85 13.04
CA SER A 30 -7.41 -9.71 12.34
C SER A 30 -8.17 -10.58 13.33
N ARG A 31 -9.37 -11.04 12.92
CA ARG A 31 -10.05 -12.15 13.59
C ARG A 31 -9.12 -13.38 13.64
N GLN A 32 -9.17 -14.11 14.75
CA GLN A 32 -8.50 -15.38 14.91
C GLN A 32 -9.50 -16.51 14.64
N LEU A 33 -9.06 -17.52 13.91
CA LEU A 33 -9.81 -18.75 13.66
C LEU A 33 -9.06 -19.91 14.28
N THR A 34 -9.75 -21.00 14.57
CA THR A 34 -9.13 -22.24 15.06
C THR A 34 -9.34 -23.33 14.03
N THR A 35 -8.26 -23.97 13.59
CA THR A 35 -8.34 -25.14 12.71
C THR A 35 -9.05 -26.29 13.42
N LYS A 36 -9.51 -27.30 12.66
CA LYS A 36 -10.05 -28.54 13.24
C LYS A 36 -9.07 -29.25 14.18
N GLY A 37 -7.75 -29.05 13.98
CA GLY A 37 -6.69 -29.59 14.82
C GLY A 37 -6.28 -28.70 16.00
N GLY A 38 -7.02 -27.62 16.29
CA GLY A 38 -6.77 -26.75 17.45
C GLY A 38 -5.75 -25.63 17.24
N LEU A 39 -5.09 -25.55 16.08
CA LEU A 39 -4.14 -24.46 15.78
C LEU A 39 -4.86 -23.14 15.48
N THR A 40 -4.35 -22.05 16.02
CA THR A 40 -4.84 -20.69 15.74
C THR A 40 -4.35 -20.19 14.38
N VAL A 41 -5.25 -19.59 13.61
CA VAL A 41 -5.01 -18.98 12.30
C VAL A 41 -5.37 -17.50 12.38
N ALA A 42 -4.42 -16.63 12.06
CA ALA A 42 -4.63 -15.19 11.94
C ALA A 42 -3.56 -14.59 11.00
N SER A 43 -3.66 -13.29 10.72
CA SER A 43 -2.60 -12.61 9.96
C SER A 43 -1.27 -12.62 10.74
N ALA A 44 -0.13 -12.64 10.02
CA ALA A 44 1.19 -12.58 10.64
C ALA A 44 1.34 -11.34 11.56
N THR A 45 0.78 -10.20 11.16
CA THR A 45 0.76 -8.98 11.97
C THR A 45 -0.08 -9.13 13.24
N THR A 46 -1.20 -9.86 13.20
CA THR A 46 -2.01 -10.14 14.40
C THR A 46 -1.20 -10.96 15.41
N HIS A 47 -0.51 -12.00 14.93
CA HIS A 47 0.37 -12.81 15.78
C HIS A 47 1.53 -11.98 16.35
N LEU A 48 2.10 -11.07 15.56
CA LEU A 48 3.17 -10.18 16.00
C LEU A 48 2.69 -9.24 17.11
N TYR A 49 1.57 -8.54 16.93
CA TYR A 49 1.07 -7.57 17.90
C TYR A 49 0.63 -8.23 19.22
N ARG A 50 0.20 -9.50 19.17
CA ARG A 50 -0.12 -10.29 20.37
C ARG A 50 1.11 -10.94 21.03
N ASN A 51 2.27 -10.93 20.39
CA ASN A 51 3.46 -11.59 20.91
C ASN A 51 4.09 -10.79 22.06
N GLU A 52 4.28 -11.42 23.21
CA GLU A 52 4.89 -10.76 24.39
C GLU A 52 6.34 -10.32 24.15
N GLY A 53 7.11 -11.08 23.35
CA GLY A 53 8.46 -10.69 22.96
C GLY A 53 8.47 -9.41 22.10
N TYR A 54 7.49 -9.28 21.19
CA TYR A 54 7.29 -8.05 20.43
C TYR A 54 6.95 -6.86 21.33
N LYS A 55 5.95 -7.02 22.20
CA LYS A 55 5.56 -5.99 23.17
C LYS A 55 6.74 -5.57 24.06
N ALA A 56 7.54 -6.54 24.53
CA ALA A 56 8.73 -6.28 25.32
C ALA A 56 9.81 -5.51 24.54
N ALA A 57 10.03 -5.83 23.27
CA ALA A 57 10.98 -5.09 22.45
C ALA A 57 10.53 -3.65 22.16
N VAL A 58 9.23 -3.43 21.90
CA VAL A 58 8.67 -2.09 21.73
C VAL A 58 8.83 -1.26 23.00
N ARG A 59 8.59 -1.86 24.18
CA ARG A 59 8.87 -1.23 25.48
C ARG A 59 10.34 -0.87 25.64
N GLY A 60 11.26 -1.77 25.25
CA GLY A 60 12.70 -1.53 25.30
C GLY A 60 13.18 -0.41 24.36
N ILE A 61 12.46 -0.16 23.28
CA ILE A 61 12.71 0.94 22.34
C ILE A 61 12.16 2.29 22.87
N GLN A 62 11.37 2.29 23.95
CA GLN A 62 10.77 3.50 24.55
C GLN A 62 9.85 4.30 23.60
N LEU A 63 9.24 3.63 22.61
CA LEU A 63 8.16 4.16 21.77
C LEU A 63 6.90 3.30 21.88
N PRO A 64 6.16 3.33 23.01
CA PRO A 64 4.85 2.71 23.10
C PRO A 64 3.87 3.28 22.08
N CYS A 65 2.88 2.47 21.70
CA CYS A 65 1.77 2.91 20.85
C CYS A 65 0.93 3.98 21.57
N CYS A 66 0.40 4.96 20.83
CA CYS A 66 -0.62 5.88 21.34
C CYS A 66 -1.93 5.16 21.70
N SER A 67 -2.23 4.09 20.97
CA SER A 67 -3.51 3.39 21.05
C SER A 67 -3.39 2.13 21.93
N PRO A 68 -4.36 1.90 22.83
CA PRO A 68 -4.39 0.71 23.66
C PRO A 68 -4.76 -0.54 22.83
N ASP A 69 -4.53 -1.72 23.40
CA ASP A 69 -4.75 -3.00 22.70
C ASP A 69 -6.20 -3.17 22.25
N GLU A 70 -7.17 -2.66 23.01
CA GLU A 70 -8.60 -2.68 22.67
C GLU A 70 -8.89 -1.91 21.38
N VAL A 71 -8.13 -0.84 21.07
CA VAL A 71 -8.24 -0.12 19.79
C VAL A 71 -7.62 -0.93 18.66
N VAL A 72 -6.47 -1.54 18.89
CA VAL A 72 -5.75 -2.35 17.88
C VAL A 72 -6.54 -3.60 17.50
N PHE A 73 -7.20 -4.24 18.47
CA PHE A 73 -7.92 -5.50 18.28
C PHE A 73 -9.45 -5.34 18.21
N ALA A 74 -9.96 -4.11 18.13
CA ALA A 74 -11.37 -3.82 17.93
C ALA A 74 -11.92 -4.54 16.69
N ALA A 75 -13.17 -5.00 16.79
CA ALA A 75 -13.79 -5.78 15.72
C ALA A 75 -14.19 -4.90 14.52
N ASP A 76 -14.59 -3.66 14.79
CA ASP A 76 -15.00 -2.70 13.77
C ASP A 76 -13.84 -1.79 13.36
N PHE A 77 -13.46 -1.88 12.09
CA PHE A 77 -12.37 -1.09 11.51
C PHE A 77 -12.60 0.43 11.58
N ALA A 78 -13.83 0.89 11.34
CA ALA A 78 -14.13 2.32 11.34
C ALA A 78 -14.04 2.89 12.76
N GLN A 79 -14.53 2.14 13.76
CA GLN A 79 -14.42 2.52 15.17
C GLN A 79 -12.96 2.52 15.63
N SER A 80 -12.21 1.47 15.27
CA SER A 80 -10.76 1.36 15.53
C SER A 80 -10.00 2.55 14.93
N LEU A 81 -10.21 2.86 13.66
CA LEU A 81 -9.56 3.97 12.99
C LEU A 81 -9.88 5.33 13.64
N TYR A 82 -11.15 5.58 13.96
CA TYR A 82 -11.56 6.79 14.67
C TYR A 82 -10.85 6.91 16.03
N CYS A 83 -10.78 5.81 16.77
CA CYS A 83 -10.12 5.77 18.07
C CYS A 83 -8.59 5.91 17.96
N HIS A 84 -7.95 5.37 16.92
CA HIS A 84 -6.53 5.60 16.63
C HIS A 84 -6.24 7.09 16.42
N LEU A 85 -7.06 7.77 15.60
CA LEU A 85 -6.93 9.21 15.36
C LEU A 85 -7.09 10.01 16.64
N LEU A 86 -8.12 9.70 17.42
CA LEU A 86 -8.37 10.35 18.71
C LEU A 86 -7.21 10.16 19.69
N CYS A 87 -6.71 8.94 19.86
CA CYS A 87 -5.55 8.67 20.72
C CYS A 87 -4.30 9.44 20.24
N GLY A 88 -4.11 9.53 18.92
CA GLY A 88 -3.03 10.32 18.32
C GLY A 88 -3.14 11.82 18.64
N LEU A 89 -4.35 12.38 18.63
CA LEU A 89 -4.59 13.78 18.97
C LEU A 89 -4.41 14.05 20.47
N LEU A 90 -4.83 13.14 21.34
CA LEU A 90 -4.64 13.27 22.80
C LEU A 90 -3.17 13.29 23.20
N TYR A 91 -2.34 12.57 22.46
CA TYR A 91 -0.90 12.49 22.68
C TYR A 91 -0.09 13.32 21.67
N ALA A 92 -0.69 14.37 21.10
CA ALA A 92 -0.12 15.10 19.97
C ALA A 92 1.35 15.52 20.16
N ASP A 93 1.69 16.03 21.35
CA ASP A 93 3.04 16.50 21.68
C ASP A 93 4.03 15.36 21.99
N GLU A 94 3.55 14.16 22.31
CA GLU A 94 4.38 13.00 22.60
C GLU A 94 4.69 12.17 21.34
N VAL A 95 3.96 12.37 20.24
CA VAL A 95 4.15 11.58 19.01
C VAL A 95 5.52 11.88 18.39
N ARG A 96 6.35 10.84 18.30
CA ARG A 96 7.68 10.87 17.66
C ARG A 96 7.70 10.25 16.28
N THR A 97 6.81 9.29 16.02
CA THR A 97 6.75 8.57 14.74
C THR A 97 5.31 8.31 14.36
N VAL A 98 5.02 8.43 13.07
CA VAL A 98 3.71 8.07 12.51
C VAL A 98 3.88 6.89 11.56
N PHE A 99 3.06 5.86 11.75
CA PHE A 99 3.25 4.57 11.10
C PHE A 99 1.91 3.89 10.75
N ALA A 100 1.90 3.22 9.60
CA ALA A 100 0.94 2.16 9.26
C ALA A 100 1.68 1.10 8.43
N VAL A 101 1.17 -0.14 8.36
CA VAL A 101 1.83 -1.21 7.59
C VAL A 101 1.95 -0.84 6.11
N PHE A 102 0.86 -0.40 5.47
CA PHE A 102 0.82 -0.03 4.06
C PHE A 102 0.50 1.45 3.88
N GLY A 103 1.09 2.07 2.85
CA GLY A 103 0.83 3.47 2.50
C GLY A 103 -0.65 3.78 2.30
N HIS A 104 -1.42 2.83 1.74
CA HIS A 104 -2.88 2.89 1.64
C HIS A 104 -3.55 3.20 3.00
N ASN A 105 -3.22 2.43 4.05
CA ASN A 105 -3.84 2.57 5.38
C ASN A 105 -3.53 3.94 5.99
N LEU A 106 -2.31 4.44 5.77
CA LEU A 106 -1.91 5.74 6.29
C LEU A 106 -2.62 6.88 5.55
N VAL A 107 -2.71 6.82 4.22
CA VAL A 107 -3.50 7.78 3.44
C VAL A 107 -4.96 7.75 3.85
N LEU A 108 -5.55 6.56 4.01
CA LEU A 108 -6.93 6.39 4.45
C LEU A 108 -7.18 7.00 5.84
N ALA A 109 -6.25 6.79 6.78
CA ALA A 109 -6.34 7.36 8.12
C ALA A 109 -6.33 8.89 8.08
N LEU A 110 -5.39 9.48 7.35
CA LEU A 110 -5.26 10.93 7.23
C LEU A 110 -6.45 11.56 6.50
N GLN A 111 -6.94 10.95 5.42
CA GLN A 111 -8.17 11.37 4.75
C GLN A 111 -9.41 11.24 5.64
N THR A 112 -9.43 10.25 6.54
CA THR A 112 -10.52 10.11 7.51
C THR A 112 -10.47 11.24 8.54
N LEU A 113 -9.27 11.66 8.95
CA LEU A 113 -9.11 12.85 9.77
C LEU A 113 -9.62 14.12 9.05
N GLU A 114 -9.35 14.29 7.75
CA GLU A 114 -9.87 15.44 6.99
C GLU A 114 -11.41 15.55 7.05
N ARG A 115 -12.09 14.41 7.15
CA ARG A 115 -13.56 14.32 7.19
C ARG A 115 -14.13 14.40 8.61
N ALA A 116 -13.39 13.91 9.61
CA ALA A 116 -13.89 13.69 10.96
C ALA A 116 -13.26 14.61 12.03
N TRP A 117 -12.36 15.53 11.66
CA TRP A 117 -11.64 16.36 12.65
C TRP A 117 -12.58 17.20 13.54
N GLU A 118 -13.71 17.67 13.01
CA GLU A 118 -14.69 18.45 13.80
C GLU A 118 -15.32 17.59 14.90
N GLU A 119 -15.65 16.34 14.59
CA GLU A 119 -16.20 15.37 15.53
C GLU A 119 -15.16 14.94 16.57
N LEU A 120 -13.92 14.72 16.14
CA LEU A 120 -12.79 14.44 17.03
C LEU A 120 -12.57 15.60 18.01
N CYS A 121 -12.63 16.85 17.54
CA CYS A 121 -12.54 18.03 18.41
C CYS A 121 -13.72 18.12 19.39
N HIS A 122 -14.93 17.75 18.97
CA HIS A 122 -16.09 17.71 19.85
C HIS A 122 -15.92 16.70 20.99
N ASP A 123 -15.46 15.49 20.68
CA ASP A 123 -15.22 14.43 21.67
C ASP A 123 -14.11 14.83 22.67
N ILE A 124 -13.02 15.43 22.19
CA ILE A 124 -11.93 15.97 23.04
C ILE A 124 -12.45 17.08 23.96
N ARG A 125 -13.23 18.03 23.41
CA ARG A 125 -13.78 19.15 24.18
C ARG A 125 -14.68 18.65 25.30
N ARG A 126 -15.54 17.67 25.01
CA ARG A 126 -16.49 17.10 25.98
C ARG A 126 -15.82 16.13 26.95
N GLY A 127 -14.68 15.54 26.58
CA GLY A 127 -14.06 14.45 27.34
C GLY A 127 -14.91 13.18 27.30
N ALA A 128 -15.64 12.94 26.21
CA ALA A 128 -16.52 11.79 26.06
C ALA A 128 -16.66 11.40 24.59
N LEU A 129 -16.60 10.10 24.32
CA LEU A 129 -16.83 9.55 22.98
C LEU A 129 -18.29 9.69 22.55
N SER A 130 -18.50 9.98 21.28
CA SER A 130 -19.82 9.87 20.65
C SER A 130 -20.32 8.42 20.65
N PRO A 131 -21.47 8.11 21.30
CA PRO A 131 -22.04 6.76 21.29
C PRO A 131 -22.49 6.28 19.91
N ALA A 132 -22.72 7.20 18.98
CA ALA A 132 -23.06 6.88 17.59
C ALA A 132 -21.82 6.52 16.77
N ARG A 133 -20.62 6.97 17.18
CA ARG A 133 -19.35 6.67 16.51
C ARG A 133 -18.69 5.41 17.05
N VAL A 134 -18.73 5.21 18.37
CA VAL A 134 -18.10 4.06 19.03
C VAL A 134 -19.16 3.30 19.82
N THR A 135 -19.62 2.19 19.24
CA THR A 135 -20.67 1.34 19.81
C THR A 135 -20.08 0.18 20.63
N GLU A 136 -18.83 -0.22 20.36
CA GLU A 136 -18.18 -1.34 21.04
C GLU A 136 -17.86 -0.99 22.52
N PRO A 137 -18.37 -1.76 23.51
CA PRO A 137 -18.22 -1.40 24.93
C PRO A 137 -16.78 -1.39 25.43
N GLU A 138 -15.98 -2.40 25.08
CA GLU A 138 -14.58 -2.54 25.53
C GLU A 138 -13.72 -1.40 24.97
N LEU A 139 -13.86 -1.12 23.68
CA LEU A 139 -13.22 -0.01 23.00
C LEU A 139 -13.57 1.34 23.65
N ARG A 140 -14.87 1.56 23.91
CA ARG A 140 -15.35 2.78 24.56
C ARG A 140 -14.79 2.93 25.96
N GLN A 141 -14.72 1.86 26.75
CA GLN A 141 -14.15 1.90 28.09
C GLN A 141 -12.66 2.27 28.04
N ALA A 142 -11.88 1.62 27.19
CA ALA A 142 -10.44 1.86 27.06
C ALA A 142 -10.13 3.31 26.64
N VAL A 143 -10.86 3.84 25.65
CA VAL A 143 -10.62 5.21 25.15
C VAL A 143 -11.22 6.27 26.08
N SER A 144 -12.34 5.98 26.76
CA SER A 144 -12.90 6.92 27.77
C SER A 144 -11.95 7.12 28.94
N ALA A 145 -11.14 6.11 29.30
CA ALA A 145 -10.09 6.27 30.31
C ALA A 145 -9.01 7.28 29.88
N LEU A 146 -8.73 7.39 28.58
CA LEU A 146 -7.81 8.38 28.02
C LEU A 146 -8.45 9.77 27.89
N LEU A 147 -9.76 9.82 27.60
CA LEU A 147 -10.57 11.04 27.46
C LEU A 147 -11.11 11.59 28.79
N ALA A 148 -10.72 11.05 29.94
CA ALA A 148 -11.41 11.20 31.22
C ALA A 148 -11.62 12.64 31.74
N LYS A 149 -11.03 13.67 31.10
CA LYS A 149 -11.25 15.07 31.43
C LYS A 149 -11.59 15.87 30.15
N PRO A 150 -12.64 16.72 30.18
CA PRO A 150 -12.89 17.69 29.12
C PRO A 150 -11.63 18.54 28.86
N ASN A 151 -11.22 18.65 27.59
CA ASN A 151 -10.05 19.45 27.22
C ASN A 151 -10.37 20.44 26.09
N PRO A 152 -11.08 21.55 26.40
CA PRO A 152 -11.40 22.58 25.41
C PRO A 152 -10.16 23.18 24.75
N ALA A 153 -9.08 23.38 25.50
CA ALA A 153 -7.85 24.00 24.98
C ALA A 153 -7.21 23.16 23.87
N LEU A 154 -7.09 21.83 24.08
CA LEU A 154 -6.60 20.92 23.05
C LEU A 154 -7.56 20.87 21.85
N ALA A 155 -8.88 20.83 22.09
CA ALA A 155 -9.85 20.84 21.00
C ALA A 155 -9.78 22.11 20.15
N ASP A 156 -9.63 23.28 20.77
CA ASP A 156 -9.45 24.57 20.09
C ASP A 156 -8.15 24.60 19.27
N GLU A 157 -7.05 24.08 19.83
CA GLU A 157 -5.77 24.03 19.13
C GLU A 157 -5.78 23.05 17.95
N VAL A 158 -6.37 21.86 18.11
CA VAL A 158 -6.55 20.91 17.00
C VAL A 158 -7.46 21.51 15.93
N ALA A 159 -8.56 22.15 16.32
CA ALA A 159 -9.47 22.81 15.39
C ALA A 159 -8.76 23.90 14.58
N ARG A 160 -7.94 24.75 15.24
CA ARG A 160 -7.13 25.78 14.59
C ARG A 160 -6.16 25.17 13.58
N ARG A 161 -5.38 24.15 13.99
CA ARG A 161 -4.41 23.46 13.12
C ARG A 161 -5.09 22.78 11.93
N CYS A 162 -6.23 22.13 12.13
CA CYS A 162 -7.00 21.51 11.05
C CYS A 162 -7.58 22.55 10.08
N ALA A 163 -8.08 23.68 10.59
CA ALA A 163 -8.58 24.77 9.75
C ALA A 163 -7.46 25.37 8.87
N GLU A 164 -6.28 25.62 9.45
CA GLU A 164 -5.10 26.08 8.72
C GLU A 164 -4.61 25.04 7.70
N ALA A 165 -4.52 23.77 8.09
CA ALA A 165 -4.15 22.69 7.20
C ALA A 165 -5.13 22.60 6.01
N ARG A 166 -6.44 22.72 6.25
CA ARG A 166 -7.46 22.71 5.21
C ARG A 166 -7.27 23.84 4.20
N LEU A 167 -6.92 25.06 4.63
CA LEU A 167 -6.61 26.18 3.73
C LEU A 167 -5.36 25.90 2.88
N GLY A 168 -4.37 25.21 3.45
CA GLY A 168 -3.16 24.73 2.75
C GLY A 168 -3.35 23.43 1.96
N GLY A 169 -4.59 22.97 1.76
CA GLY A 169 -4.89 21.73 1.05
C GLY A 169 -4.37 20.46 1.75
N TRP A 170 -4.22 20.50 3.07
CA TRP A 170 -3.70 19.44 3.95
C TRP A 170 -2.21 19.10 3.77
N ARG A 171 -1.44 19.99 3.14
CA ARG A 171 0.02 19.83 3.03
C ARG A 171 0.67 19.94 4.40
N GLY A 172 1.57 19.02 4.74
CA GLY A 172 2.29 19.04 6.02
C GLY A 172 1.41 18.75 7.24
N LEU A 173 0.22 18.16 7.04
CA LEU A 173 -0.73 17.80 8.08
C LEU A 173 -0.08 17.05 9.25
N VAL A 174 0.83 16.12 8.96
CA VAL A 174 1.49 15.31 10.00
C VAL A 174 2.28 16.21 10.95
N HIS A 175 3.07 17.14 10.43
CA HIS A 175 3.85 18.06 11.26
C HIS A 175 2.96 19.10 11.96
N ALA A 176 1.86 19.53 11.33
CA ALA A 176 0.92 20.46 11.95
C ALA A 176 0.26 19.86 13.21
N LEU A 177 -0.24 18.62 13.13
CA LEU A 177 -0.90 17.96 14.25
C LEU A 177 0.07 17.32 15.24
N TRP A 178 1.17 16.75 14.75
CA TRP A 178 2.19 16.06 15.55
C TRP A 178 3.55 16.74 15.34
N PRO A 179 3.78 17.92 15.96
CA PRO A 179 4.95 18.76 15.70
C PRO A 179 6.28 18.10 16.07
N ASN A 180 6.25 17.16 17.02
CA ASN A 180 7.43 16.42 17.49
C ASN A 180 7.72 15.13 16.69
N ALA A 181 6.94 14.84 15.65
CA ALA A 181 7.19 13.71 14.76
C ALA A 181 8.52 13.90 14.03
N ARG A 182 9.33 12.84 14.00
CA ARG A 182 10.67 12.82 13.37
C ARG A 182 10.65 12.24 11.97
N TYR A 183 9.78 11.27 11.72
CA TYR A 183 9.62 10.64 10.42
C TYR A 183 8.27 9.94 10.33
N VAL A 184 7.85 9.69 9.08
CA VAL A 184 6.73 8.84 8.72
C VAL A 184 7.29 7.56 8.13
N HIS A 185 6.82 6.40 8.58
CA HIS A 185 7.32 5.09 8.12
C HIS A 185 6.17 4.21 7.66
N THR A 186 6.29 3.59 6.49
CA THR A 186 5.29 2.64 5.97
C THR A 186 5.85 1.85 4.77
N ILE A 187 5.17 0.80 4.30
CA ILE A 187 5.49 0.18 3.02
C ILE A 187 5.01 1.08 1.89
N VAL A 188 5.96 1.48 1.05
CA VAL A 188 5.83 2.47 -0.03
C VAL A 188 6.39 1.96 -1.36
N THR A 189 6.75 0.68 -1.44
CA THR A 189 7.30 0.03 -2.65
C THR A 189 6.24 -0.83 -3.34
N GLY A 190 6.46 -1.14 -4.63
CA GLY A 190 5.53 -1.94 -5.42
C GLY A 190 4.18 -1.23 -5.59
N SER A 191 3.06 -1.93 -5.37
CA SER A 191 1.72 -1.34 -5.53
C SER A 191 1.39 -0.19 -4.58
N MET A 192 2.26 0.08 -3.60
CA MET A 192 2.16 1.22 -2.68
C MET A 192 2.87 2.49 -3.18
N GLU A 193 3.68 2.41 -4.24
CA GLU A 193 4.41 3.56 -4.81
C GLU A 193 3.45 4.68 -5.23
N HIS A 194 2.25 4.31 -5.70
CA HIS A 194 1.16 5.24 -6.01
C HIS A 194 0.87 6.23 -4.87
N TYR A 195 0.94 5.79 -3.62
CA TYR A 195 0.62 6.63 -2.45
C TYR A 195 1.77 7.54 -2.03
N VAL A 196 2.99 7.36 -2.56
CA VAL A 196 4.18 8.13 -2.13
C VAL A 196 3.97 9.62 -2.31
N ARG A 197 3.41 10.06 -3.44
CA ARG A 197 3.14 11.48 -3.70
C ARG A 197 2.19 12.06 -2.64
N LYS A 198 1.10 11.35 -2.33
CA LYS A 198 0.11 11.80 -1.34
C LYS A 198 0.67 11.78 0.08
N LEU A 199 1.46 10.77 0.42
CA LEU A 199 2.13 10.68 1.71
C LEU A 199 3.18 11.79 1.89
N ARG A 200 3.97 12.11 0.86
CA ARG A 200 4.88 13.27 0.87
C ARG A 200 4.11 14.58 1.06
N HIS A 201 2.94 14.71 0.43
CA HIS A 201 2.07 15.88 0.63
C HIS A 201 1.66 16.02 2.10
N TYR A 202 1.18 14.96 2.75
CA TYR A 202 0.81 15.01 4.17
C TYR A 202 2.00 15.14 5.13
N ALA A 203 3.13 14.48 4.83
CA ALA A 203 4.35 14.55 5.62
C ALA A 203 5.01 15.94 5.53
N GLY A 204 4.82 16.65 4.41
CA GLY A 204 5.45 17.95 4.17
C GLY A 204 6.95 17.82 4.08
N GLY A 205 7.67 18.38 5.05
CA GLY A 205 9.13 18.28 5.17
C GLY A 205 9.62 17.05 5.95
N LEU A 206 8.73 16.25 6.54
CA LEU A 206 9.15 15.09 7.32
C LEU A 206 9.67 13.96 6.41
N PRO A 207 10.77 13.27 6.80
CA PRO A 207 11.24 12.09 6.10
C PRO A 207 10.17 11.02 5.97
N LEU A 208 9.93 10.54 4.74
CA LEU A 208 9.11 9.36 4.46
C LEU A 208 10.03 8.16 4.25
N VAL A 209 10.04 7.25 5.21
CA VAL A 209 10.97 6.13 5.28
C VAL A 209 10.25 4.84 4.82
N ALA A 210 10.93 4.00 4.03
CA ALA A 210 10.40 2.72 3.60
C ALA A 210 10.53 1.64 4.69
N MET A 211 9.47 0.85 4.90
CA MET A 211 9.46 -0.28 5.83
C MET A 211 10.11 -1.54 5.29
N ASP A 212 10.62 -2.33 6.24
CA ASP A 212 11.25 -3.63 6.08
C ASP A 212 10.50 -4.56 5.13
N TYR A 213 11.26 -5.43 4.47
CA TYR A 213 10.75 -6.37 3.50
C TYR A 213 10.50 -7.73 4.16
N GLY A 214 9.26 -8.22 4.05
CA GLY A 214 8.86 -9.52 4.55
C GLY A 214 7.47 -9.95 4.10
N SER A 215 7.10 -11.17 4.47
CA SER A 215 5.85 -11.82 4.14
C SER A 215 5.31 -12.65 5.32
N SER A 216 4.22 -13.39 5.10
CA SER A 216 3.69 -14.32 6.11
C SER A 216 4.59 -15.53 6.32
N GLU A 217 5.30 -15.94 5.26
CA GLU A 217 6.26 -17.05 5.22
C GLU A 217 7.56 -16.73 5.97
N GLY A 218 7.94 -15.45 6.02
CA GLY A 218 9.05 -14.96 6.83
C GLY A 218 9.48 -13.54 6.48
N MET A 219 10.31 -12.95 7.34
CA MET A 219 10.98 -11.70 7.00
C MET A 219 12.13 -11.96 6.00
N VAL A 220 12.45 -10.97 5.16
CA VAL A 220 13.50 -11.07 4.15
C VAL A 220 14.64 -10.07 4.41
N GLY A 221 14.32 -8.78 4.45
CA GLY A 221 15.34 -7.74 4.49
C GLY A 221 14.99 -6.54 5.38
N ALA A 222 16.04 -5.93 5.92
CA ALA A 222 15.98 -4.70 6.72
C ALA A 222 16.26 -3.47 5.84
N ASN A 223 15.57 -2.36 6.07
CA ASN A 223 16.01 -1.08 5.51
C ASN A 223 17.18 -0.53 6.35
N VAL A 224 18.40 -0.61 5.80
CA VAL A 224 19.64 -0.13 6.42
C VAL A 224 20.06 1.26 5.93
N GLU A 225 19.32 1.83 4.98
CA GLU A 225 19.57 3.15 4.38
C GLU A 225 18.27 4.00 4.48
N PRO A 226 17.80 4.34 5.69
CA PRO A 226 16.49 4.96 5.89
C PRO A 226 16.36 6.39 5.34
N GLU A 227 17.48 7.04 5.02
CA GLU A 227 17.52 8.38 4.41
C GLU A 227 17.28 8.35 2.90
N VAL A 228 17.40 7.17 2.27
CA VAL A 228 17.15 7.01 0.85
C VAL A 228 15.65 7.22 0.56
N PRO A 229 15.30 7.99 -0.48
CA PRO A 229 13.91 8.20 -0.84
C PRO A 229 13.15 6.88 -1.11
N PRO A 230 11.84 6.82 -0.80
CA PRO A 230 10.98 5.66 -1.05
C PRO A 230 11.16 4.98 -2.42
N ASP A 231 11.27 5.77 -3.49
CA ASP A 231 11.34 5.30 -4.87
C ASP A 231 12.66 4.54 -5.19
N SER A 232 13.66 4.71 -4.33
CA SER A 232 14.98 4.06 -4.40
C SER A 232 15.25 3.17 -3.19
N ALA A 233 14.23 2.85 -2.39
CA ALA A 233 14.38 2.03 -1.21
C ALA A 233 14.92 0.64 -1.56
N THR A 234 15.89 0.18 -0.77
CA THR A 234 16.47 -1.15 -0.88
C THR A 234 16.52 -1.83 0.48
N PHE A 235 16.49 -3.15 0.47
CA PHE A 235 16.41 -3.96 1.68
C PHE A 235 17.59 -4.93 1.74
N ALA A 236 18.44 -4.77 2.75
CA ALA A 236 19.57 -5.67 2.98
C ALA A 236 19.04 -6.97 3.58
N VAL A 237 19.28 -8.10 2.90
CA VAL A 237 18.85 -9.41 3.38
C VAL A 237 19.59 -9.74 4.68
N LEU A 238 18.87 -10.22 5.70
CA LEU A 238 19.53 -10.69 6.92
C LEU A 238 19.80 -12.19 6.81
N PRO A 239 21.07 -12.62 6.70
CA PRO A 239 21.39 -14.02 6.37
C PRO A 239 21.04 -15.03 7.48
N ASN A 240 20.76 -14.57 8.70
CA ASN A 240 20.50 -15.42 9.86
C ASN A 240 19.01 -15.72 10.11
N ILE A 241 18.09 -15.17 9.31
CA ILE A 241 16.63 -15.33 9.56
C ILE A 241 16.01 -16.46 8.74
N ALA A 242 16.61 -16.82 7.61
CA ALA A 242 16.25 -17.92 6.73
C ALA A 242 17.43 -18.21 5.79
N TYR A 243 17.37 -19.34 5.09
CA TYR A 243 18.27 -19.60 3.95
C TYR A 243 17.61 -19.08 2.67
N PHE A 244 18.33 -18.26 1.90
CA PHE A 244 17.80 -17.57 0.72
C PHE A 244 18.52 -18.02 -0.56
N GLU A 245 17.72 -18.33 -1.57
CA GLU A 245 18.13 -18.64 -2.93
C GLU A 245 17.40 -17.68 -3.90
N PHE A 246 17.91 -17.53 -5.12
CA PHE A 246 17.41 -16.58 -6.10
C PHE A 246 17.32 -17.22 -7.48
N ILE A 247 16.12 -17.27 -8.08
CA ILE A 247 15.92 -17.81 -9.44
C ILE A 247 16.13 -16.66 -10.45
N PRO A 248 17.12 -16.74 -11.37
CA PRO A 248 17.36 -15.68 -12.35
C PRO A 248 16.22 -15.51 -13.36
N LEU A 249 15.78 -14.27 -13.56
CA LEU A 249 14.82 -13.90 -14.62
C LEU A 249 15.57 -13.32 -15.81
N LYS A 250 15.46 -13.93 -16.99
CA LYS A 250 16.06 -13.37 -18.21
C LYS A 250 15.13 -12.30 -18.77
N THR A 251 15.71 -11.14 -19.08
CA THR A 251 15.04 -10.13 -19.90
C THR A 251 15.30 -10.49 -21.36
N THR A 252 14.27 -10.88 -22.12
CA THR A 252 14.36 -11.01 -23.57
C THR A 252 14.39 -9.60 -24.19
N THR A 253 15.56 -8.98 -24.24
CA THR A 253 15.78 -7.80 -25.07
C THR A 253 15.99 -8.26 -26.51
N ASN A 254 15.06 -7.94 -27.41
CA ASN A 254 15.19 -8.14 -28.85
C ASN A 254 16.54 -7.58 -29.36
N GLY A 255 17.40 -8.45 -29.89
CA GLY A 255 18.69 -8.07 -30.45
C GLY A 255 19.51 -9.21 -31.04
N GLY A 256 19.08 -9.74 -32.20
CA GLY A 256 19.98 -10.25 -33.24
C GLY A 256 20.32 -11.75 -33.28
N GLY A 257 19.76 -12.45 -34.28
CA GLY A 257 20.52 -13.39 -35.11
C GLY A 257 20.40 -14.90 -34.86
N GLY A 258 19.41 -15.54 -35.51
CA GLY A 258 19.61 -16.84 -36.18
C GLY A 258 19.31 -18.12 -35.41
N SER A 259 18.08 -18.65 -35.56
CA SER A 259 17.78 -20.01 -36.08
C SER A 259 16.37 -20.43 -35.62
N ARG A 260 15.59 -20.94 -36.57
CA ARG A 260 14.18 -21.33 -36.40
C ARG A 260 14.05 -22.60 -35.55
N ALA A 261 13.37 -22.51 -34.41
CA ALA A 261 12.34 -23.46 -33.93
C ALA A 261 11.73 -22.98 -32.60
N ASP A 262 10.41 -23.15 -32.48
CA ASP A 262 9.51 -22.88 -31.34
C ASP A 262 9.13 -21.42 -31.01
N CYS A 263 8.02 -21.02 -31.63
CA CYS A 263 7.26 -19.80 -31.37
C CYS A 263 6.58 -19.82 -29.99
N THR A 264 7.26 -19.32 -28.95
CA THR A 264 6.63 -18.80 -27.72
C THR A 264 7.39 -17.56 -27.22
N ASP A 265 7.64 -16.60 -28.11
CA ASP A 265 8.41 -15.40 -27.76
C ASP A 265 7.48 -14.31 -27.21
N THR A 266 7.60 -14.00 -25.91
CA THR A 266 6.70 -13.10 -25.15
C THR A 266 7.49 -11.95 -24.54
N GLY A 267 6.99 -10.73 -24.71
CA GLY A 267 7.55 -9.48 -24.16
C GLY A 267 7.28 -9.27 -22.66
N GLY A 268 7.48 -10.30 -21.85
CA GLY A 268 7.41 -10.22 -20.38
C GLY A 268 8.63 -10.87 -19.74
N THR A 269 8.95 -10.50 -18.49
CA THR A 269 9.97 -11.22 -17.70
C THR A 269 9.55 -12.68 -17.57
N SER A 270 10.14 -13.57 -18.37
CA SER A 270 9.91 -15.00 -18.29
C SER A 270 10.99 -15.65 -17.43
N TYR A 271 10.63 -16.72 -16.72
CA TYR A 271 11.64 -17.53 -16.06
C TYR A 271 12.60 -18.05 -17.12
N SER A 272 13.90 -17.98 -16.83
CA SER A 272 14.86 -18.78 -17.58
C SER A 272 14.44 -20.23 -17.42
N SER A 273 13.89 -20.85 -18.46
CA SER A 273 13.45 -22.24 -18.40
C SER A 273 14.65 -23.12 -18.02
N GLY A 274 14.65 -23.61 -16.77
CA GLY A 274 15.71 -24.45 -16.21
C GLY A 274 16.91 -23.73 -15.55
N ALA A 275 16.82 -22.45 -15.17
CA ALA A 275 17.90 -21.85 -14.36
C ALA A 275 17.86 -22.35 -12.91
N ASP A 276 18.96 -22.95 -12.47
CA ASP A 276 19.15 -23.33 -11.08
C ASP A 276 19.18 -22.07 -10.18
N PRO A 277 18.52 -22.10 -9.01
CA PRO A 277 18.60 -21.00 -8.06
C PRO A 277 20.05 -20.76 -7.63
N VAL A 278 20.46 -19.49 -7.56
CA VAL A 278 21.78 -19.09 -7.05
C VAL A 278 21.69 -18.74 -5.57
N GLY A 279 22.79 -18.90 -4.84
CA GLY A 279 22.88 -18.56 -3.42
C GLY A 279 22.86 -17.04 -3.15
N LEU A 280 22.71 -16.68 -1.88
CA LEU A 280 22.57 -15.29 -1.43
C LEU A 280 23.68 -14.34 -1.93
N THR A 281 24.92 -14.81 -2.02
CA THR A 281 26.09 -14.00 -2.43
C THR A 281 26.44 -14.15 -3.91
N GLU A 282 25.76 -15.02 -4.64
CA GLU A 282 26.03 -15.34 -6.04
C GLU A 282 25.17 -14.50 -7.01
N VAL A 283 24.33 -13.63 -6.46
CA VAL A 283 23.49 -12.73 -7.24
C VAL A 283 24.31 -11.61 -7.90
N THR A 284 23.88 -11.18 -9.08
CA THR A 284 24.56 -10.15 -9.88
C THR A 284 23.84 -8.81 -9.76
N VAL A 285 24.58 -7.73 -9.52
CA VAL A 285 24.02 -6.37 -9.43
C VAL A 285 23.36 -5.98 -10.75
N GLY A 286 22.15 -5.42 -10.68
CA GLY A 286 21.37 -5.02 -11.85
C GLY A 286 20.41 -6.08 -12.37
N GLU A 287 20.64 -7.34 -12.04
CA GLU A 287 19.82 -8.48 -12.49
C GLU A 287 18.55 -8.66 -11.64
N HIS A 288 17.57 -9.31 -12.23
CA HIS A 288 16.27 -9.61 -11.63
C HIS A 288 16.16 -11.07 -11.22
N TYR A 289 15.57 -11.31 -10.06
CA TYR A 289 15.42 -12.64 -9.49
C TYR A 289 14.06 -12.82 -8.84
N GLU A 290 13.56 -14.05 -8.85
CA GLU A 290 12.51 -14.47 -7.91
C GLU A 290 13.14 -14.96 -6.60
N VAL A 291 12.60 -14.51 -5.46
CA VAL A 291 13.08 -14.89 -4.13
C VAL A 291 12.61 -16.30 -3.77
N VAL A 292 13.53 -17.15 -3.33
CA VAL A 292 13.27 -18.48 -2.79
C VAL A 292 13.77 -18.54 -1.35
N MET A 293 12.97 -19.09 -0.44
CA MET A 293 13.32 -19.17 0.98
C MET A 293 13.15 -20.57 1.58
N THR A 294 14.09 -20.93 2.44
CA THR A 294 13.98 -22.08 3.35
C THR A 294 13.97 -21.59 4.79
N THR A 295 12.92 -21.92 5.54
CA THR A 295 12.63 -21.32 6.86
C THR A 295 12.71 -22.33 7.99
N PHE A 296 13.00 -21.85 9.22
CA PHE A 296 12.98 -22.66 10.43
C PHE A 296 11.60 -23.29 10.73
N ALA A 297 10.53 -22.77 10.11
CA ALA A 297 9.18 -23.27 10.24
C ALA A 297 8.84 -24.41 9.26
N GLY A 298 9.81 -24.87 8.45
CA GLY A 298 9.64 -26.05 7.60
C GLY A 298 9.18 -25.77 6.18
N LEU A 299 9.30 -24.52 5.69
CA LEU A 299 9.23 -24.25 4.25
C LEU A 299 10.60 -24.54 3.64
N TYR A 300 10.67 -25.36 2.58
CA TYR A 300 11.92 -25.74 1.92
C TYR A 300 11.89 -25.33 0.46
N ARG A 301 12.88 -24.53 0.05
CA ARG A 301 12.98 -23.95 -1.30
C ARG A 301 11.66 -23.36 -1.78
N TYR A 302 10.95 -22.70 -0.87
CA TYR A 302 9.65 -22.13 -1.14
C TYR A 302 9.81 -20.89 -2.00
N ARG A 303 9.18 -20.91 -3.18
CA ARG A 303 9.11 -19.79 -4.11
C ARG A 303 8.18 -18.73 -3.54
N LEU A 304 8.74 -17.60 -3.14
CA LEU A 304 7.98 -16.50 -2.55
C LEU A 304 7.07 -15.82 -3.59
N GLY A 305 7.42 -15.95 -4.88
CA GLY A 305 6.72 -15.30 -5.98
C GLY A 305 7.01 -13.79 -6.08
N ASP A 306 7.89 -13.25 -5.24
CA ASP A 306 8.32 -11.85 -5.30
C ASP A 306 9.51 -11.72 -6.26
N VAL A 307 9.44 -10.74 -7.16
CA VAL A 307 10.50 -10.35 -8.09
C VAL A 307 11.26 -9.16 -7.52
N VAL A 308 12.58 -9.30 -7.44
CA VAL A 308 13.49 -8.30 -6.90
C VAL A 308 14.62 -8.01 -7.89
N LYS A 309 15.12 -6.78 -7.88
CA LYS A 309 16.34 -6.38 -8.56
C LYS A 309 17.46 -6.22 -7.54
N VAL A 310 18.64 -6.77 -7.81
CA VAL A 310 19.80 -6.56 -6.95
C VAL A 310 20.33 -5.14 -7.18
N ALA A 311 20.21 -4.29 -6.18
CA ALA A 311 20.64 -2.89 -6.26
C ALA A 311 22.13 -2.69 -5.90
N GLY A 312 22.73 -3.67 -5.24
CA GLY A 312 24.11 -3.62 -4.75
C GLY A 312 24.27 -4.52 -3.53
N PHE A 313 25.30 -4.25 -2.73
CA PHE A 313 25.58 -4.99 -1.50
C PHE A 313 25.74 -4.04 -0.31
N TYR A 314 25.30 -4.48 0.87
CA TYR A 314 25.66 -3.89 2.15
C TYR A 314 26.67 -4.82 2.79
N ASN A 315 27.94 -4.40 2.84
CA ASN A 315 29.07 -5.32 3.07
C ASN A 315 29.01 -6.48 2.06
N SER A 316 28.73 -7.70 2.51
CA SER A 316 28.62 -8.90 1.67
C SER A 316 27.20 -9.38 1.43
N THR A 317 26.17 -8.79 2.06
CA THR A 317 24.77 -9.20 1.85
C THR A 317 24.11 -8.36 0.76
N PRO A 318 23.33 -8.94 -0.17
CA PRO A 318 22.70 -8.18 -1.24
C PRO A 318 21.64 -7.21 -0.70
N LYS A 319 21.54 -6.07 -1.37
CA LYS A 319 20.45 -5.11 -1.21
C LYS A 319 19.44 -5.34 -2.33
N LEU A 320 18.21 -5.66 -1.95
CA LEU A 320 17.13 -5.97 -2.88
C LEU A 320 16.23 -4.75 -3.07
N LYS A 321 15.96 -4.38 -4.32
CA LYS A 321 14.87 -3.48 -4.68
C LYS A 321 13.66 -4.33 -5.07
N PHE A 322 12.54 -4.15 -4.38
CA PHE A 322 11.29 -4.81 -4.76
C PHE A 322 10.82 -4.30 -6.12
N VAL A 323 10.42 -5.20 -7.01
CA VAL A 323 9.90 -4.84 -8.36
C VAL A 323 8.41 -5.14 -8.41
N SER A 324 8.04 -6.40 -8.24
CA SER A 324 6.64 -6.83 -8.32
C SER A 324 6.46 -8.16 -7.60
N ARG A 325 5.20 -8.58 -7.41
CA ARG A 325 4.91 -10.01 -7.34
C ARG A 325 4.90 -10.53 -8.77
N GLY A 326 5.70 -11.56 -9.03
CA GLY A 326 5.96 -12.13 -10.35
C GLY A 326 4.72 -12.68 -11.05
N SER A 327 4.93 -13.58 -12.01
CA SER A 327 3.96 -14.13 -12.98
C SER A 327 2.70 -14.83 -12.41
N ILE A 328 2.43 -14.69 -11.12
CA ILE A 328 1.29 -15.23 -10.36
C ILE A 328 0.30 -14.11 -9.98
N GLY A 329 0.67 -12.83 -10.14
CA GLY A 329 -0.24 -11.70 -9.97
C GLY A 329 -1.26 -11.60 -11.13
N PRO A 330 -2.49 -11.13 -10.88
CA PRO A 330 -3.48 -10.94 -11.94
C PRO A 330 -2.97 -9.89 -12.95
N THR A 331 -2.85 -10.29 -14.21
CA THR A 331 -2.53 -9.41 -15.34
C THR A 331 -3.81 -9.04 -16.09
N LEU A 332 -3.82 -7.86 -16.72
CA LEU A 332 -4.79 -7.60 -17.78
C LEU A 332 -4.37 -8.39 -19.03
N CYS A 333 -5.33 -9.14 -19.57
CA CYS A 333 -5.16 -9.97 -20.75
C CYS A 333 -6.53 -10.18 -21.40
N ILE A 334 -6.67 -9.82 -22.68
CA ILE A 334 -7.85 -10.12 -23.52
C ILE A 334 -7.49 -11.13 -24.61
N ASN A 335 -6.31 -11.01 -25.22
CA ASN A 335 -5.85 -11.86 -26.30
C ASN A 335 -4.44 -12.43 -26.02
N VAL A 336 -3.43 -12.00 -26.78
CA VAL A 336 -2.01 -12.39 -26.58
C VAL A 336 -1.26 -11.40 -25.68
N ASP A 337 -1.87 -10.25 -25.41
CA ASP A 337 -1.40 -9.21 -24.52
C ASP A 337 -1.25 -9.72 -23.08
N LYS A 338 -0.22 -9.22 -22.40
CA LYS A 338 -0.01 -9.48 -20.96
C LYS A 338 0.48 -8.21 -20.30
N ASN A 339 -0.44 -7.47 -19.71
CA ASN A 339 -0.12 -6.23 -19.02
C ASN A 339 -0.15 -6.45 -17.51
N THR A 340 0.96 -6.18 -16.87
CA THR A 340 1.17 -6.34 -15.43
C THR A 340 0.56 -5.20 -14.64
N GLU A 341 0.50 -5.34 -13.31
CA GLU A 341 0.11 -4.23 -12.43
C GLU A 341 1.03 -3.00 -12.61
N GLN A 342 2.30 -3.21 -12.95
CA GLN A 342 3.25 -2.12 -13.22
C GLN A 342 2.88 -1.36 -14.50
N ASP A 343 2.46 -2.06 -15.56
CA ASP A 343 2.03 -1.43 -16.81
C ASP A 343 0.79 -0.55 -16.59
N VAL A 344 -0.17 -1.05 -15.79
CA VAL A 344 -1.36 -0.27 -15.39
C VAL A 344 -0.95 0.96 -14.57
N GLN A 345 -0.01 0.81 -13.62
CA GLN A 345 0.49 1.93 -12.82
C GLN A 345 1.12 3.02 -13.70
N LEU A 346 2.00 2.63 -14.63
CA LEU A 346 2.66 3.57 -15.55
C LEU A 346 1.66 4.28 -16.47
N ALA A 347 0.61 3.57 -16.93
CA ALA A 347 -0.46 4.16 -17.71
C ALA A 347 -1.27 5.19 -16.91
N VAL A 348 -1.63 4.86 -15.68
CA VAL A 348 -2.37 5.76 -14.79
C VAL A 348 -1.53 6.99 -14.42
N ASP A 349 -0.25 6.82 -14.12
CA ASP A 349 0.64 7.95 -13.79
C ASP A 349 0.75 8.93 -14.96
N GLY A 350 0.92 8.43 -16.19
CA GLY A 350 0.93 9.25 -17.39
C GLY A 350 -0.36 10.04 -17.62
N ALA A 351 -1.51 9.39 -17.48
CA ALA A 351 -2.80 10.04 -17.65
C ALA A 351 -3.15 11.00 -16.50
N ALA A 352 -2.71 10.71 -15.27
CA ALA A 352 -2.94 11.55 -14.09
C ALA A 352 -2.21 12.91 -14.17
N GLU A 353 -1.12 13.02 -14.93
CA GLU A 353 -0.46 14.30 -15.23
C GLU A 353 -1.36 15.26 -16.01
N ILE A 354 -2.11 14.73 -17.00
CA ILE A 354 -3.09 15.52 -17.77
C ILE A 354 -4.20 16.04 -16.86
N LEU A 355 -4.72 15.17 -15.99
CA LEU A 355 -5.75 15.54 -15.02
C LEU A 355 -5.23 16.64 -14.07
N THR A 356 -4.06 16.44 -13.48
CA THR A 356 -3.47 17.40 -12.53
C THR A 356 -3.25 18.77 -13.19
N SER A 357 -2.66 18.80 -14.39
CA SER A 357 -2.35 20.04 -15.11
C SER A 357 -3.58 20.78 -15.63
N SER A 358 -4.63 20.06 -16.01
CA SER A 358 -5.82 20.67 -16.64
C SER A 358 -6.93 21.05 -15.65
N SER A 359 -7.08 20.32 -14.55
CA SER A 359 -8.21 20.51 -13.61
C SER A 359 -7.82 20.64 -12.14
N ARG A 360 -6.51 20.53 -11.82
CA ARG A 360 -6.00 20.47 -10.44
C ARG A 360 -6.62 19.35 -9.60
N LEU A 361 -7.20 18.34 -10.25
CA LEU A 361 -7.71 17.15 -9.60
C LEU A 361 -6.63 16.07 -9.58
N GLU A 362 -6.72 15.20 -8.59
CA GLU A 362 -5.83 14.05 -8.42
C GLU A 362 -6.65 12.76 -8.50
N VAL A 363 -6.04 11.70 -9.04
CA VAL A 363 -6.55 10.34 -8.90
C VAL A 363 -6.30 9.91 -7.45
N VAL A 364 -7.38 9.67 -6.70
CA VAL A 364 -7.33 9.26 -5.28
C VAL A 364 -6.90 7.81 -5.17
N ASP A 365 -7.48 6.97 -6.02
CA ASP A 365 -7.12 5.57 -6.16
C ASP A 365 -7.62 5.05 -7.51
N TYR A 366 -7.17 3.86 -7.90
CA TYR A 366 -7.59 3.23 -9.15
C TYR A 366 -7.51 1.70 -9.11
N THR A 367 -8.28 1.06 -9.99
CA THR A 367 -8.17 -0.37 -10.29
C THR A 367 -8.48 -0.60 -11.77
N SER A 368 -8.16 -1.78 -12.29
CA SER A 368 -8.50 -2.18 -13.66
C SER A 368 -9.20 -3.54 -13.71
N HIS A 369 -9.77 -3.85 -14.87
CA HIS A 369 -10.41 -5.11 -15.19
C HIS A 369 -10.29 -5.40 -16.70
N ALA A 370 -10.15 -6.67 -17.07
CA ALA A 370 -10.25 -7.11 -18.45
C ALA A 370 -11.69 -7.57 -18.71
N ASP A 371 -12.48 -6.72 -19.38
CA ASP A 371 -13.87 -6.99 -19.68
C ASP A 371 -13.98 -7.79 -20.97
N VAL A 372 -14.51 -9.01 -20.85
CA VAL A 372 -14.75 -9.94 -21.96
C VAL A 372 -16.25 -10.21 -22.12
N SER A 373 -17.10 -9.31 -21.62
CA SER A 373 -18.56 -9.38 -21.83
C SER A 373 -18.96 -8.96 -23.24
N THR A 374 -18.12 -8.19 -23.93
CA THR A 374 -18.26 -7.79 -25.34
C THR A 374 -17.23 -8.48 -26.22
N ASP A 375 -17.50 -8.51 -27.53
CA ASP A 375 -16.57 -9.01 -28.55
C ASP A 375 -16.29 -7.89 -29.58
N PRO A 376 -15.05 -7.40 -29.70
CA PRO A 376 -13.88 -7.76 -28.89
C PRO A 376 -14.01 -7.29 -27.43
N GLY A 377 -13.34 -7.99 -26.52
CA GLY A 377 -13.18 -7.53 -25.14
C GLY A 377 -12.23 -6.33 -25.05
N HIS A 378 -12.23 -5.63 -23.92
CA HIS A 378 -11.41 -4.42 -23.72
C HIS A 378 -10.98 -4.26 -22.26
N TYR A 379 -10.02 -3.35 -22.04
CA TYR A 379 -9.59 -2.99 -20.69
C TYR A 379 -10.51 -1.91 -20.12
N VAL A 380 -10.88 -2.06 -18.85
CA VAL A 380 -11.60 -1.07 -18.07
C VAL A 380 -10.70 -0.57 -16.95
N VAL A 381 -10.52 0.73 -16.86
CA VAL A 381 -9.80 1.40 -15.77
C VAL A 381 -10.78 2.25 -14.97
N PHE A 382 -10.82 2.04 -13.67
CA PHE A 382 -11.71 2.74 -12.74
C PHE A 382 -10.92 3.79 -11.96
N TRP A 383 -11.37 5.05 -11.96
CA TRP A 383 -10.74 6.16 -11.25
C TRP A 383 -11.68 6.78 -10.22
N GLU A 384 -11.23 6.89 -8.97
CA GLU A 384 -11.85 7.79 -8.00
C GLU A 384 -11.05 9.10 -7.96
N LEU A 385 -11.72 10.25 -8.07
CA LEU A 385 -11.06 11.56 -8.14
C LEU A 385 -11.20 12.35 -6.84
N SER A 386 -10.28 13.28 -6.60
CA SER A 386 -10.20 14.08 -5.37
C SER A 386 -11.31 15.11 -5.21
N GLY A 387 -12.04 15.43 -6.29
CA GLY A 387 -13.10 16.43 -6.33
C GLY A 387 -14.21 16.05 -7.31
N GLU A 388 -15.08 17.02 -7.64
CA GLU A 388 -16.12 16.80 -8.66
C GLU A 388 -15.49 16.48 -10.01
N ALA A 389 -16.20 15.68 -10.82
CA ALA A 389 -15.65 15.15 -12.07
C ALA A 389 -15.14 16.28 -12.98
N ALA A 390 -13.93 16.13 -13.50
CA ALA A 390 -13.36 17.06 -14.46
C ALA A 390 -14.28 17.22 -15.69
N ALA A 391 -14.03 18.28 -16.46
CA ALA A 391 -14.69 18.47 -17.75
C ALA A 391 -14.48 17.23 -18.64
N ASP A 392 -15.52 16.82 -19.36
CA ASP A 392 -15.54 15.57 -20.14
C ASP A 392 -14.40 15.49 -21.16
N GLY A 393 -14.06 16.62 -21.80
CA GLY A 393 -12.91 16.68 -22.71
C GLY A 393 -11.56 16.40 -22.04
N VAL A 394 -11.38 16.75 -20.76
CA VAL A 394 -10.15 16.41 -20.01
C VAL A 394 -10.11 14.91 -19.72
N LEU A 395 -11.24 14.34 -19.29
CA LEU A 395 -11.35 12.90 -18.98
C LEU A 395 -11.20 12.04 -20.24
N GLN A 396 -11.72 12.49 -21.38
CA GLN A 396 -11.51 11.85 -22.67
C GLN A 396 -10.01 11.79 -23.02
N ARG A 397 -9.28 12.92 -22.90
CA ARG A 397 -7.83 12.93 -23.13
C ARG A 397 -7.07 12.04 -22.15
N CYS A 398 -7.53 11.91 -20.91
CA CYS A 398 -6.96 10.98 -19.94
C CYS A 398 -7.20 9.53 -20.38
N CYS A 399 -8.40 9.21 -20.86
CA CYS A 399 -8.72 7.89 -21.43
C CYS A 399 -7.83 7.56 -22.63
N ASP A 400 -7.60 8.53 -23.51
CA ASP A 400 -6.70 8.37 -24.65
C ASP A 400 -5.24 8.18 -24.25
N GLU A 401 -4.79 8.90 -23.21
CA GLU A 401 -3.44 8.70 -22.67
C GLU A 401 -3.29 7.34 -21.97
N LEU A 402 -4.34 6.84 -21.29
CA LEU A 402 -4.34 5.49 -20.71
C LEU A 402 -4.12 4.43 -21.81
N ASP A 403 -4.90 4.46 -22.89
CA ASP A 403 -4.78 3.52 -24.02
C ASP A 403 -3.40 3.61 -24.69
N ARG A 404 -2.86 4.83 -24.83
CA ARG A 404 -1.53 5.07 -25.44
C ARG A 404 -0.36 4.52 -24.61
N ARG A 405 -0.47 4.52 -23.28
CA ARG A 405 0.64 4.15 -22.38
C ARG A 405 0.82 2.65 -22.21
N PHE A 406 -0.15 1.84 -22.62
CA PHE A 406 0.05 0.40 -22.74
C PHE A 406 0.93 0.10 -23.96
N VAL A 407 2.22 -0.11 -23.71
CA VAL A 407 3.25 -0.31 -24.75
C VAL A 407 3.53 -1.77 -25.09
N ASP A 408 2.85 -2.71 -24.43
CA ASP A 408 2.95 -4.14 -24.76
C ASP A 408 2.62 -4.35 -26.25
N ALA A 409 3.51 -5.04 -26.96
CA ALA A 409 3.39 -5.22 -28.41
C ALA A 409 2.13 -6.01 -28.77
N GLY A 410 1.72 -6.96 -27.93
CA GLY A 410 0.47 -7.71 -28.09
C GLY A 410 -0.74 -6.78 -28.01
N TYR A 411 -0.80 -5.95 -26.98
CA TYR A 411 -1.86 -4.97 -26.78
C TYR A 411 -1.95 -3.96 -27.93
N VAL A 412 -0.84 -3.30 -28.26
CA VAL A 412 -0.80 -2.27 -29.31
C VAL A 412 -1.20 -2.85 -30.67
N SER A 413 -0.69 -4.04 -31.01
CA SER A 413 -1.06 -4.71 -32.26
C SER A 413 -2.54 -5.07 -32.28
N ALA A 414 -3.06 -5.64 -31.20
CA ALA A 414 -4.44 -6.08 -31.12
C ALA A 414 -5.45 -4.91 -31.08
N ARG A 415 -5.09 -3.77 -30.46
CA ARG A 415 -5.86 -2.52 -30.55
C ARG A 415 -5.94 -2.00 -31.98
N LYS A 416 -4.81 -1.96 -32.71
CA LYS A 416 -4.75 -1.52 -34.12
C LYS A 416 -5.55 -2.44 -35.06
N THR A 417 -5.52 -3.75 -34.84
CA THR A 417 -6.28 -4.72 -35.64
C THR A 417 -7.72 -4.91 -35.15
N ARG A 418 -8.17 -4.12 -34.17
CA ARG A 418 -9.52 -4.20 -33.55
C ARG A 418 -9.85 -5.58 -32.96
N ALA A 419 -8.82 -6.32 -32.55
CA ALA A 419 -8.97 -7.57 -31.79
C ALA A 419 -9.11 -7.32 -30.27
N ILE A 420 -8.77 -6.11 -29.81
CA ILE A 420 -9.11 -5.58 -28.49
C ILE A 420 -9.89 -4.28 -28.72
N GLY A 421 -11.04 -4.16 -28.04
CA GLY A 421 -11.89 -2.98 -28.08
C GLY A 421 -11.22 -1.74 -27.48
N PRO A 422 -11.81 -0.55 -27.66
CA PRO A 422 -11.28 0.69 -27.07
C PRO A 422 -11.23 0.61 -25.55
N LEU A 423 -10.11 1.07 -24.97
CA LEU A 423 -9.98 1.15 -23.51
C LEU A 423 -11.09 2.01 -22.93
N GLU A 424 -11.68 1.54 -21.83
CA GLU A 424 -12.76 2.21 -21.13
C GLU A 424 -12.26 2.82 -19.83
N LEU A 425 -12.46 4.13 -19.65
CA LEU A 425 -12.26 4.83 -18.38
C LEU A 425 -13.61 5.03 -17.69
N ARG A 426 -13.77 4.42 -16.51
CA ARG A 426 -14.93 4.61 -15.62
C ARG A 426 -14.55 5.53 -14.45
N VAL A 427 -15.17 6.71 -14.39
CA VAL A 427 -14.99 7.62 -13.26
C VAL A 427 -15.99 7.25 -12.18
N LEU A 428 -15.49 7.09 -10.95
CA LEU A 428 -16.24 6.67 -9.78
C LEU A 428 -16.72 7.86 -8.94
N ARG A 429 -17.82 7.65 -8.23
CA ARG A 429 -18.26 8.52 -7.14
C ARG A 429 -17.23 8.50 -6.00
N ARG A 430 -17.01 9.65 -5.37
CA ARG A 430 -16.19 9.75 -4.16
C ARG A 430 -16.67 8.79 -3.07
N GLY A 431 -15.73 8.06 -2.45
CA GLY A 431 -15.99 7.02 -1.47
C GLY A 431 -16.29 5.63 -2.07
N ALA A 432 -16.18 5.45 -3.39
CA ALA A 432 -16.39 4.14 -4.03
C ALA A 432 -15.36 3.11 -3.54
N PHE A 433 -14.08 3.45 -3.47
CA PHE A 433 -13.07 2.52 -2.97
C PHE A 433 -13.19 2.27 -1.47
N GLN A 434 -13.76 3.21 -0.71
CA GLN A 434 -14.12 2.97 0.68
C GLN A 434 -15.23 1.91 0.78
N LYS A 435 -16.22 1.91 -0.12
CA LYS A 435 -17.22 0.84 -0.19
C LYS A 435 -16.62 -0.50 -0.60
N VAL A 436 -15.64 -0.50 -1.51
CA VAL A 436 -14.88 -1.73 -1.87
C VAL A 436 -14.16 -2.27 -0.64
N LEU A 437 -13.46 -1.42 0.12
CA LEU A 437 -12.84 -1.82 1.38
C LEU A 437 -13.88 -2.42 2.34
N HIS A 438 -14.98 -1.73 2.61
CA HIS A 438 -16.04 -2.24 3.50
C HIS A 438 -16.62 -3.58 3.02
N HIS A 439 -16.79 -3.76 1.71
CA HIS A 439 -17.23 -5.03 1.13
C HIS A 439 -16.20 -6.15 1.37
N CYS A 440 -14.91 -5.90 1.14
CA CYS A 440 -13.88 -6.90 1.43
C CYS A 440 -13.79 -7.24 2.92
N LEU A 441 -13.92 -6.24 3.80
CA LEU A 441 -13.95 -6.44 5.25
C LEU A 441 -15.17 -7.27 5.69
N SER A 442 -16.34 -7.04 5.11
CA SER A 442 -17.55 -7.83 5.44
C SER A 442 -17.45 -9.30 5.01
N LEU A 443 -16.64 -9.58 3.98
CA LEU A 443 -16.26 -10.94 3.57
C LEU A 443 -15.17 -11.57 4.46
N GLY A 444 -14.66 -10.84 5.46
CA GLY A 444 -13.68 -11.32 6.43
C GLY A 444 -12.23 -11.05 6.06
N ALA A 445 -11.95 -10.19 5.07
CA ALA A 445 -10.59 -9.78 4.77
C ALA A 445 -9.97 -9.01 5.95
N PRO A 446 -8.71 -9.29 6.34
CA PRO A 446 -8.05 -8.54 7.41
C PRO A 446 -7.75 -7.10 7.00
N ALA A 447 -8.23 -6.11 7.77
CA ALA A 447 -8.03 -4.69 7.46
C ALA A 447 -6.56 -4.28 7.32
N ASN A 448 -5.69 -4.77 8.22
CA ASN A 448 -4.26 -4.47 8.17
C ASN A 448 -3.52 -5.08 6.97
N GLN A 449 -4.15 -6.03 6.27
CA GLN A 449 -3.62 -6.69 5.08
C GLN A 449 -4.33 -6.26 3.79
N PHE A 450 -5.33 -5.39 3.89
CA PHE A 450 -6.05 -4.92 2.72
C PHE A 450 -5.13 -4.12 1.81
N LYS A 451 -5.16 -4.48 0.53
CA LYS A 451 -4.59 -3.72 -0.57
C LYS A 451 -5.65 -3.68 -1.65
N LEU A 452 -5.89 -2.51 -2.22
CA LEU A 452 -6.75 -2.43 -3.39
C LEU A 452 -6.05 -3.19 -4.53
N PRO A 453 -6.68 -4.23 -5.12
CA PRO A 453 -6.09 -4.92 -6.26
C PRO A 453 -5.95 -3.95 -7.43
N ARG A 454 -4.82 -3.97 -8.13
CA ARG A 454 -4.65 -3.13 -9.33
C ARG A 454 -5.32 -3.73 -10.55
N CYS A 455 -5.43 -5.06 -10.59
CA CYS A 455 -6.22 -5.80 -11.57
C CYS A 455 -7.25 -6.69 -10.85
N VAL A 456 -8.54 -6.42 -11.06
CA VAL A 456 -9.63 -7.21 -10.48
C VAL A 456 -9.99 -8.34 -11.44
N ALA A 457 -9.84 -9.58 -10.98
CA ALA A 457 -10.25 -10.76 -11.74
C ALA A 457 -11.79 -10.82 -11.86
N ARG A 458 -12.28 -11.37 -12.98
CA ARG A 458 -13.71 -11.60 -13.23
C ARG A 458 -14.41 -12.42 -12.14
N SER A 459 -13.67 -13.31 -11.47
CA SER A 459 -14.16 -14.11 -10.34
C SER A 459 -14.55 -13.25 -9.13
N ASN A 460 -14.07 -12.01 -9.02
CA ASN A 460 -14.40 -11.10 -7.94
C ASN A 460 -15.57 -10.18 -8.31
N SER A 461 -16.72 -10.80 -8.65
CA SER A 461 -17.92 -10.11 -9.13
C SER A 461 -18.48 -9.11 -8.12
N GLY A 462 -18.34 -9.36 -6.81
CA GLY A 462 -18.78 -8.44 -5.75
C GLY A 462 -18.07 -7.09 -5.83
N VAL A 463 -16.74 -7.08 -6.00
CA VAL A 463 -15.97 -5.84 -6.18
C VAL A 463 -16.34 -5.15 -7.49
N LEU A 464 -16.45 -5.89 -8.60
CA LEU A 464 -16.85 -5.32 -9.89
C LEU A 464 -18.25 -4.70 -9.86
N GLN A 465 -19.18 -5.29 -9.11
CA GLN A 465 -20.52 -4.75 -8.92
C GLN A 465 -20.46 -3.43 -8.15
N VAL A 466 -19.73 -3.37 -7.03
CA VAL A 466 -19.56 -2.13 -6.26
C VAL A 466 -18.95 -1.03 -7.13
N LEU A 467 -17.96 -1.34 -7.96
CA LEU A 467 -17.34 -0.37 -8.88
C LEU A 467 -18.35 0.12 -9.93
N SER A 468 -19.11 -0.80 -10.53
CA SER A 468 -20.11 -0.48 -11.56
C SER A 468 -21.24 0.38 -10.99
N ASP A 469 -21.78 0.03 -9.82
CA ASP A 469 -22.86 0.78 -9.14
C ASP A 469 -22.45 2.20 -8.73
N ASN A 470 -21.15 2.44 -8.59
CA ASN A 470 -20.61 3.76 -8.23
C ASN A 470 -19.96 4.48 -9.42
N THR A 471 -20.09 3.95 -10.64
CA THR A 471 -19.62 4.63 -11.85
C THR A 471 -20.55 5.80 -12.18
N ILE A 472 -19.98 6.99 -12.37
CA ILE A 472 -20.71 8.23 -12.66
C ILE A 472 -20.50 8.74 -14.08
N LYS A 473 -19.37 8.40 -14.72
CA LYS A 473 -19.06 8.73 -16.12
C LYS A 473 -18.26 7.61 -16.76
N ILE A 474 -18.43 7.43 -18.07
CA ILE A 474 -17.77 6.42 -18.87
C ILE A 474 -17.21 7.09 -20.12
N PHE A 475 -15.95 6.78 -20.47
CA PHE A 475 -15.27 7.25 -21.66
C PHE A 475 -14.60 6.08 -22.36
N PHE A 476 -14.65 6.04 -23.68
CA PHE A 476 -13.93 5.05 -24.49
C PHE A 476 -12.82 5.76 -25.26
N SER A 477 -11.64 5.16 -25.34
CA SER A 477 -10.52 5.78 -26.03
C SER A 477 -10.71 5.80 -27.54
N THR A 478 -10.27 6.89 -28.15
CA THR A 478 -10.23 7.14 -29.60
C THR A 478 -8.82 7.05 -30.18
N THR A 479 -7.84 6.58 -29.41
CA THR A 479 -6.41 6.62 -29.78
C THR A 479 -6.06 5.85 -31.05
N TYR A 480 -6.81 4.78 -31.34
CA TYR A 480 -6.57 3.86 -32.46
C TYR A 480 -7.75 3.82 -33.46
N ASP A 481 -8.67 4.78 -33.37
CA ASP A 481 -9.87 4.83 -34.21
C ASP A 481 -9.63 5.26 -35.65
#